data_AF-A0A4R2H636-F1
#
_entry.id   AF-A0A4R2H636-F1
#
_cell.length_a   1.000
_cell.length_b   1.000
_cell.length_c   1.000
_cell.angle_alpha   90.00
_cell.angle_beta   90.00
_cell.angle_gamma   90.00
#
_symmetry.space_group_name_H-M   'P 1'
#
loop_
_entity.id
_entity.type
_entity.pdbx_description
1 polymer ?
#
loop_
_entity_poly.entity_id
_entity_poly.type
_entity_poly.pdbx_seq_one_letter_code
_entity_poly.pdbx_strand_id
1 'polypeptide(L)'
;MCIVSMKILFMMPIVLLGTACHNTNPEQGSGGKKVDRQTTLSSSGIVDSAKAIIDQSVALKQQLNQGKISQEYFQKRNNSMMATYKVLYKSLSPADTLEISKHRLLKEKEMLKDSTIKIKTQK
;
A
#
# COMPACT_ATOMS: atom_id res chain seq x y z
N MET A 1 11.64 -35.55 56.01
CA MET A 1 12.78 -35.75 55.09
C MET A 1 12.77 -34.64 54.06
N CYS A 2 13.83 -33.84 54.09
CA CYS A 2 14.08 -32.69 53.22
C CYS A 2 14.50 -33.12 51.81
N ILE A 3 14.26 -32.24 50.82
CA ILE A 3 15.16 -31.76 49.73
C ILE A 3 14.28 -30.80 48.91
N VAL A 4 14.28 -29.50 49.23
CA VAL A 4 15.09 -28.42 48.64
C VAL A 4 14.78 -28.13 47.16
N SER A 5 14.26 -26.91 46.95
CA SER A 5 14.26 -26.05 45.77
C SER A 5 15.09 -26.46 44.55
N MET A 6 14.49 -26.28 43.36
CA MET A 6 15.21 -25.67 42.25
C MET A 6 14.26 -24.83 41.38
N LYS A 7 14.38 -23.50 41.50
CA LYS A 7 13.95 -22.53 40.49
C LYS A 7 14.75 -22.81 39.22
N ILE A 8 14.09 -23.24 38.15
CA ILE A 8 14.69 -23.19 36.81
C ILE A 8 14.04 -22.02 36.09
N LEU A 9 14.61 -20.86 36.38
CA LEU A 9 14.58 -19.69 35.53
C LEU A 9 15.48 -20.02 34.34
N PHE A 10 14.93 -20.37 33.18
CA PHE A 10 15.72 -20.38 31.94
C PHE A 10 14.91 -19.83 30.77
N MET A 11 15.31 -18.59 30.48
CA MET A 11 15.12 -17.72 29.33
C MET A 11 14.48 -18.30 28.05
N MET A 12 13.53 -17.53 27.53
CA MET A 12 13.21 -17.43 26.10
C MET A 12 14.49 -17.43 25.24
N PRO A 13 14.55 -18.23 24.17
CA PRO A 13 15.15 -17.77 22.94
C PRO A 13 14.09 -16.99 22.15
N ILE A 14 14.30 -15.68 22.18
CA ILE A 14 13.72 -14.71 21.27
C ILE A 14 14.07 -15.17 19.84
N VAL A 15 13.09 -15.64 19.08
CA VAL A 15 13.25 -15.87 17.64
C VAL A 15 13.22 -14.49 16.97
N LEU A 16 14.33 -13.78 17.10
CA LEU A 16 14.61 -12.55 16.39
C LEU A 16 15.15 -12.91 15.01
N LEU A 17 14.38 -12.52 13.99
CA LEU A 17 14.78 -12.07 12.67
C LEU A 17 16.21 -12.40 12.21
N GLY A 18 16.32 -13.18 11.13
CA GLY A 18 17.63 -13.41 10.53
C GLY A 18 17.68 -14.09 9.16
N THR A 19 16.59 -14.25 8.41
CA THR A 19 16.76 -14.44 6.95
C THR A 19 16.69 -13.07 6.32
N ALA A 20 17.87 -12.46 6.30
CA ALA A 20 18.20 -11.35 5.45
C ALA A 20 17.53 -11.48 4.08
N CYS A 21 16.99 -10.35 3.60
CA CYS A 21 16.94 -10.08 2.18
C CYS A 21 18.29 -10.52 1.59
N HIS A 22 18.30 -11.62 0.83
CA HIS A 22 19.44 -11.88 -0.02
C HIS A 22 19.54 -10.68 -0.96
N ASN A 23 20.64 -9.95 -0.83
CA ASN A 23 21.16 -9.09 -1.87
C ASN A 23 21.27 -9.94 -3.12
N THR A 24 20.26 -9.88 -3.99
CA THR A 24 20.39 -10.35 -5.37
C THR A 24 21.35 -9.37 -6.04
N ASN A 25 22.63 -9.68 -5.94
CA ASN A 25 23.68 -9.06 -6.75
C ASN A 25 23.36 -9.37 -8.22
N PRO A 26 22.93 -8.40 -9.05
CA PRO A 26 22.62 -8.66 -10.44
C PRO A 26 23.87 -8.39 -11.27
N GLU A 27 24.97 -9.07 -10.95
CA GLU A 27 26.18 -9.00 -11.76
C GLU A 27 26.43 -10.37 -12.38
N GLN A 28 26.34 -10.35 -13.71
CA GLN A 28 26.89 -11.34 -14.66
C GLN A 28 26.11 -12.64 -14.88
N GLY A 29 25.21 -12.58 -15.87
CA GLY A 29 24.74 -13.73 -16.63
C GLY A 29 24.30 -13.34 -18.04
N SER A 30 25.20 -13.50 -19.00
CA SER A 30 24.90 -13.68 -20.44
C SER A 30 24.34 -12.48 -21.23
N GLY A 31 25.24 -11.74 -21.90
CA GLY A 31 25.26 -11.62 -23.37
C GLY A 31 23.98 -11.32 -24.16
N GLY A 32 22.96 -10.70 -23.59
CA GLY A 32 21.77 -10.24 -24.30
C GLY A 32 21.79 -8.72 -24.39
N LYS A 33 21.58 -8.17 -25.59
CA LYS A 33 21.26 -6.75 -25.85
C LYS A 33 20.54 -6.16 -24.63
N LYS A 34 21.07 -5.06 -24.06
CA LYS A 34 20.26 -4.17 -23.21
C LYS A 34 19.13 -3.68 -24.11
N VAL A 35 18.03 -4.43 -24.11
CA VAL A 35 16.77 -3.92 -24.60
C VAL A 35 16.40 -2.92 -23.51
N ASP A 36 16.69 -1.64 -23.76
CA ASP A 36 16.04 -0.53 -23.09
C ASP A 36 14.54 -0.72 -23.38
N ARG A 37 13.91 -1.61 -22.62
CA ARG A 37 12.46 -1.75 -22.61
C ARG A 37 12.01 -0.50 -21.87
N GLN A 38 11.92 0.59 -22.61
CA GLN A 38 10.97 1.63 -22.31
C GLN A 38 9.61 0.92 -22.32
N THR A 39 9.23 0.36 -21.17
CA THR A 39 7.88 -0.11 -20.91
C THR A 39 7.03 1.14 -20.85
N THR A 40 6.74 1.70 -22.02
CA THR A 40 5.74 2.71 -22.21
C THR A 40 4.44 2.01 -21.85
N LEU A 41 4.00 2.15 -20.60
CA LEU A 41 2.68 1.69 -20.18
C LEU A 41 1.68 2.25 -21.21
N SER A 42 0.82 1.37 -21.74
CA SER A 42 -0.26 1.82 -22.62
C SER A 42 -1.12 2.83 -21.86
N SER A 43 -1.78 3.76 -22.57
CA SER A 43 -2.68 4.74 -21.92
C SER A 43 -3.66 4.06 -20.96
N SER A 44 -4.21 2.90 -21.34
CA SER A 44 -5.07 2.07 -20.49
C SER A 44 -4.36 1.56 -19.22
N GLY A 45 -3.12 1.07 -19.32
CA GLY A 45 -2.36 0.60 -18.17
C GLY A 45 -2.01 1.72 -17.19
N ILE A 46 -1.78 2.94 -17.69
CA ILE A 46 -1.60 4.13 -16.85
C ILE A 46 -2.92 4.49 -16.14
N VAL A 47 -4.04 4.43 -16.86
CA VAL A 47 -5.38 4.69 -16.31
C VAL A 47 -5.73 3.70 -15.20
N ASP A 48 -5.57 2.40 -15.45
CA ASP A 48 -5.88 1.36 -14.48
C ASP A 48 -4.98 1.46 -13.24
N SER A 49 -3.70 1.77 -13.43
CA SER A 49 -2.77 2.02 -12.32
C SER A 49 -3.20 3.24 -11.49
N ALA A 50 -3.65 4.31 -12.12
CA ALA A 50 -4.13 5.50 -11.43
C ALA A 50 -5.41 5.23 -10.63
N LYS A 51 -6.36 4.46 -11.20
CA LYS A 51 -7.57 4.01 -10.48
C LYS A 51 -7.24 3.12 -9.30
N ALA A 52 -6.32 2.16 -9.46
CA ALA A 52 -5.89 1.28 -8.37
C ALA A 52 -5.27 2.06 -7.20
N ILE A 53 -4.48 3.10 -7.49
CA ILE A 53 -3.92 3.98 -6.44
C ILE A 53 -5.03 4.74 -5.71
N ILE A 54 -6.05 5.24 -6.42
CA ILE A 54 -7.21 5.90 -5.80
C ILE A 54 -7.93 4.93 -4.87
N ASP A 55 -8.20 3.70 -5.32
CA ASP A 55 -8.89 2.68 -4.53
C ASP A 55 -8.09 2.33 -3.26
N GLN A 56 -6.77 2.20 -3.38
CA GLN A 56 -5.89 1.95 -2.23
C GLN A 56 -5.84 3.13 -1.25
N SER A 57 -5.81 4.38 -1.74
CA SER A 57 -5.86 5.57 -0.88
C SER A 57 -7.17 5.67 -0.10
N VAL A 58 -8.29 5.36 -0.76
CA VAL A 58 -9.62 5.29 -0.16
C VAL A 58 -9.68 4.21 0.93
N ALA A 59 -9.23 3.00 0.63
CA ALA A 59 -9.18 1.90 1.61
C ALA A 59 -8.28 2.25 2.82
N LEU A 60 -7.12 2.88 2.57
CA LEU A 60 -6.22 3.33 3.63
C LEU A 60 -6.88 4.39 4.53
N LYS A 61 -7.60 5.34 3.94
CA LYS A 61 -8.38 6.35 4.69
C LYS A 61 -9.50 5.70 5.50
N GLN A 62 -10.17 4.69 4.97
CA GLN A 62 -11.16 3.93 5.75
C GLN A 62 -10.52 3.19 6.94
N GLN A 63 -9.32 2.62 6.78
CA GLN A 63 -8.60 1.99 7.88
C GLN A 63 -8.23 3.00 8.97
N LEU A 64 -7.82 4.21 8.58
CA LEU A 64 -7.56 5.31 9.52
C LEU A 64 -8.84 5.69 10.28
N ASN A 65 -9.95 5.88 9.57
CA ASN A 65 -11.24 6.23 10.18
C ASN A 65 -11.78 5.13 11.12
N GLN A 66 -11.41 3.87 10.88
CA GLN A 66 -11.74 2.73 11.74
C GLN A 66 -10.77 2.57 12.92
N GLY A 67 -9.75 3.42 13.04
CA GLY A 67 -8.71 3.31 14.08
C GLY A 67 -7.76 2.12 13.91
N LYS A 68 -7.75 1.47 12.73
CA LYS A 68 -6.92 0.28 12.46
C LYS A 68 -5.46 0.62 12.20
N ILE A 69 -5.17 1.85 11.80
CA ILE A 69 -3.83 2.35 11.51
C ILE A 69 -3.62 3.72 12.17
N SER A 70 -2.38 4.07 12.45
CA SER A 70 -2.01 5.38 12.98
C SER A 70 -2.04 6.46 11.88
N GLN A 71 -2.19 7.71 12.31
CA GLN A 71 -2.11 8.87 11.44
C GLN A 71 -0.75 8.95 10.71
N GLU A 72 0.34 8.63 11.40
CA GLU A 72 1.69 8.66 10.81
C GLU A 72 1.84 7.60 9.71
N TYR A 73 1.37 6.37 9.97
CA TYR A 73 1.39 5.30 8.97
C TYR A 73 0.55 5.67 7.74
N PHE A 74 -0.64 6.25 7.97
CA PHE A 74 -1.49 6.78 6.91
C PHE A 74 -0.73 7.82 6.07
N GLN A 75 -0.15 8.84 6.71
CA GLN A 75 0.56 9.92 6.01
C GLN A 75 1.72 9.39 5.17
N LYS A 76 2.56 8.52 5.75
CA LYS A 76 3.70 7.93 5.04
C LYS A 76 3.26 7.16 3.79
N ARG A 77 2.27 6.27 3.94
CA ARG A 77 1.78 5.43 2.82
C ARG A 77 1.02 6.27 1.79
N ASN A 78 0.16 7.17 2.22
CA ASN A 78 -0.60 8.04 1.32
C ASN A 78 0.32 8.97 0.51
N ASN A 79 1.34 9.56 1.14
CA ASN A 79 2.30 10.42 0.44
C ASN A 79 3.06 9.64 -0.64
N SER A 80 3.51 8.41 -0.33
CA SER A 80 4.16 7.54 -1.31
C SER A 80 3.23 7.22 -2.50
N MET A 81 1.98 6.85 -2.22
CA MET A 81 1.01 6.54 -3.27
C MET A 81 0.69 7.76 -4.15
N MET A 82 0.52 8.93 -3.53
CA MET A 82 0.21 10.17 -4.24
C MET A 82 1.40 10.68 -5.07
N ALA A 83 2.64 10.39 -4.66
CA ALA A 83 3.81 10.67 -5.47
C ALA A 83 3.79 9.85 -6.77
N THR A 84 3.50 8.54 -6.69
CA THR A 84 3.34 7.68 -7.88
C THR A 84 2.17 8.13 -8.75
N TYR A 85 1.01 8.41 -8.14
CA TYR A 85 -0.15 8.93 -8.86
C TYR A 85 0.18 10.21 -9.64
N LYS A 86 0.94 11.15 -9.05
CA LYS A 86 1.33 12.40 -9.71
C LYS A 86 2.18 12.14 -10.97
N VAL A 87 3.03 11.13 -10.97
CA VAL A 87 3.83 10.76 -12.15
C VAL A 87 2.94 10.18 -13.24
N LEU A 88 2.05 9.25 -12.88
CA LEU A 88 1.09 8.66 -13.82
C LEU A 88 0.17 9.74 -14.41
N TYR A 89 -0.33 10.63 -13.57
CA TYR A 89 -1.28 11.67 -13.95
C TYR A 89 -0.73 12.62 -15.01
N LYS A 90 0.57 12.95 -14.95
CA LYS A 90 1.24 13.78 -15.97
C LYS A 90 1.32 13.13 -17.34
N SER A 91 1.16 11.81 -17.41
CA SER A 91 1.26 11.03 -18.64
C SER A 91 -0.10 10.77 -19.29
N LEU A 92 -1.18 11.28 -18.68
CA LEU A 92 -2.55 11.04 -19.14
C LEU A 92 -2.97 12.04 -20.22
N SER A 93 -3.82 11.57 -21.13
CA SER A 93 -4.58 12.45 -22.01
C SER A 93 -5.68 13.21 -21.23
N PRO A 94 -6.26 14.28 -21.79
CA PRO A 94 -7.41 14.96 -21.18
C PRO A 94 -8.62 14.03 -20.96
N ALA A 95 -8.87 13.09 -21.88
CA ALA A 95 -9.96 12.13 -21.76
C ALA A 95 -9.73 11.15 -20.59
N ASP A 96 -8.52 10.60 -20.49
CA ASP A 96 -8.12 9.69 -19.41
C ASP A 96 -8.15 10.40 -18.04
N THR A 97 -7.74 11.67 -18.02
CA THR A 97 -7.80 12.53 -16.83
C THR A 97 -9.24 12.71 -16.34
N LEU A 98 -10.18 12.93 -17.26
CA LEU A 98 -11.60 13.05 -16.94
C LEU A 98 -12.14 11.73 -16.37
N GLU A 99 -11.77 10.61 -16.95
CA GLU A 99 -12.17 9.28 -16.49
C GLU A 99 -11.70 9.02 -15.05
N ILE A 100 -10.43 9.27 -14.76
CA ILE A 100 -9.86 9.11 -13.42
C ILE A 100 -10.51 10.05 -12.41
N SER A 101 -10.80 11.28 -12.82
CA SER A 101 -11.49 12.26 -11.95
C SER A 101 -12.90 11.80 -11.59
N LYS A 102 -13.65 11.25 -12.55
CA LYS A 102 -14.97 10.65 -12.29
C LYS A 102 -14.86 9.45 -11.34
N HIS A 103 -13.88 8.58 -11.53
CA HIS A 103 -13.62 7.44 -10.65
C HIS A 103 -13.37 7.87 -9.21
N ARG A 104 -12.51 8.87 -9.01
CA ARG A 104 -12.23 9.45 -7.69
C ARG A 104 -13.47 9.98 -7.01
N LEU A 105 -14.28 10.78 -7.70
CA LEU A 105 -15.51 11.34 -7.16
C LEU A 105 -16.51 10.26 -6.75
N LEU A 106 -16.59 9.17 -7.53
CA LEU A 106 -17.45 8.03 -7.21
C LEU A 106 -16.98 7.35 -5.91
N LYS A 107 -15.69 7.07 -5.77
CA LYS A 107 -15.12 6.42 -4.57
C LYS A 107 -15.26 7.28 -3.30
N GLU A 108 -15.05 8.59 -3.42
CA GLU A 108 -15.26 9.52 -2.29
C GLU A 108 -16.74 9.55 -1.85
N LYS A 109 -17.69 9.52 -2.79
CA LYS A 109 -19.13 9.43 -2.48
C LYS A 109 -19.49 8.11 -1.79
N GLU A 110 -18.93 6.99 -2.23
CA GLU A 110 -19.12 5.67 -1.60
C GLU A 110 -18.66 5.69 -0.13
N MET A 111 -17.49 6.25 0.16
CA MET A 111 -17.00 6.39 1.54
C MET A 111 -17.94 7.19 2.45
N LEU A 112 -18.51 8.28 1.94
CA LEU A 112 -19.41 9.15 2.71
C LEU A 112 -20.73 8.43 3.03
N LYS A 113 -21.26 7.66 2.07
CA LYS A 113 -22.47 6.84 2.29
C LYS A 113 -22.23 5.77 3.36
N ASP A 114 -21.12 5.04 3.29
CA ASP A 114 -20.77 4.01 4.28
C ASP A 114 -20.64 4.58 5.69
N SER A 115 -20.07 5.78 5.80
CA SER A 115 -19.94 6.48 7.09
C SER A 115 -21.31 6.86 7.66
N THR A 116 -22.24 7.30 6.81
CA THR A 116 -23.59 7.73 7.21
C THR A 116 -24.47 6.55 7.64
N ILE A 117 -24.34 5.39 6.98
CA ILE A 117 -25.11 4.19 7.31
C ILE A 117 -24.68 3.62 8.68
N LYS A 118 -23.38 3.58 8.97
CA LYS A 118 -22.88 3.08 10.26
C LYS A 118 -23.38 3.89 11.47
N ILE A 119 -23.59 5.20 11.31
CA ILE A 119 -24.14 6.06 12.38
C ILE A 119 -25.61 5.72 12.67
N LYS A 120 -26.39 5.33 11.65
CA LYS A 120 -27.81 4.99 11.84
C LYS A 120 -28.03 3.63 12.50
N THR A 121 -27.10 2.69 12.36
CA THR A 121 -27.23 1.34 12.94
C THR A 121 -26.74 1.27 14.40
N GLN A 122 -26.08 2.32 14.91
CA GLN A 122 -25.58 2.40 16.29
C GLN A 122 -26.46 3.26 17.23
N LYS A 123 -27.64 3.68 16.78
CA LYS A 123 -28.65 4.39 17.58
C LYS A 123 -29.85 3.47 17.82
#